data_AF-A0A1X7N0C4-F1
#
_entry.id   AF-A0A1X7N0C4-F1
#
_cell.length_a   1.000
_cell.length_b   1.000
_cell.length_c   1.000
_cell.angle_alpha   90.00
_cell.angle_beta   90.00
_cell.angle_gamma   90.00
#
_symmetry.space_group_name_H-M   'P 1'
#
loop_
_entity.id
_entity.type
_entity.pdbx_description
1 polymer ?
#
loop_
_entity_poly.entity_id
_entity_poly.type
_entity_poly.pdbx_seq_one_letter_code
_entity_poly.pdbx_strand_id
1 'polypeptide(L)' 'MKKLTVAELIDMLSDLPGDAEVRLASQPSYPMEYEAGEPVAVTTDEGSVVYLPEARHVGYLPGAASAELGWR' A
#
# COMPACT_ATOMS: atom_id res chain seq x y z
N MET A 1 -0.21 19.20 -1.95
CA MET A 1 -0.57 17.89 -2.52
C MET A 1 -1.72 17.31 -1.70
N LYS A 2 -2.68 16.67 -2.36
CA LYS A 2 -3.80 15.98 -1.70
C LYS A 2 -3.28 14.65 -1.15
N LYS A 3 -3.60 14.32 0.10
CA LYS A 3 -3.26 13.03 0.70
C LYS A 3 -4.27 11.98 0.22
N LEU A 4 -3.81 10.76 -0.09
CA LEU A 4 -4.70 9.64 -0.35
C LEU A 4 -5.48 9.32 0.94
N THR A 5 -6.81 9.29 0.83
CA THR A 5 -7.72 8.96 1.92
C THR A 5 -8.20 7.51 1.81
N VAL A 6 -8.72 6.96 2.91
CA VAL A 6 -9.31 5.61 2.92
C VAL A 6 -10.46 5.48 1.91
N ALA A 7 -11.29 6.53 1.78
CA ALA A 7 -12.40 6.53 0.83
C ALA A 7 -11.90 6.45 -0.63
N GLU A 8 -10.84 7.18 -0.96
CA GLU A 8 -10.22 7.11 -2.28
C GLU A 8 -9.56 5.75 -2.53
N LEU A 9 -8.90 5.15 -1.52
CA LEU A 9 -8.36 3.80 -1.66
C LEU A 9 -9.47 2.77 -1.89
N ILE A 10 -10.60 2.86 -1.18
CA ILE A 10 -11.75 1.96 -1.39
C ILE A 10 -12.30 2.12 -2.81
N ASP A 11 -12.46 3.36 -3.27
CA ASP A 11 -12.93 3.66 -4.63
C ASP A 11 -12.00 3.02 -5.68
N MET A 12 -10.68 3.21 -5.53
CA MET A 12 -9.67 2.62 -6.42
C MET A 12 -9.66 1.09 -6.43
N LEU A 13 -9.95 0.45 -5.29
CA LEU A 13 -10.03 -1.01 -5.19
C LEU A 13 -11.37 -1.56 -5.72
N SER A 14 -12.42 -0.74 -5.76
CA SER A 14 -13.78 -1.19 -6.09
C SER A 14 -13.93 -1.66 -7.55
N ASP A 15 -13.07 -1.16 -8.44
CA ASP A 15 -13.02 -1.55 -9.85
C ASP A 15 -12.13 -2.79 -10.13
N LEU A 16 -11.45 -3.33 -9.11
CA LEU A 16 -10.55 -4.49 -9.23
C LEU A 16 -11.27 -5.81 -8.91
N PRO A 17 -10.73 -6.98 -9.30
CA PRO A 17 -11.34 -8.27 -8.97
C PRO A 17 -11.47 -8.44 -7.45
N GLY A 18 -12.70 -8.61 -6.96
CA GLY A 18 -13.00 -8.63 -5.53
C GLY A 18 -12.44 -9.84 -4.75
N ASP A 19 -11.94 -10.85 -5.46
CA ASP A 19 -11.28 -12.04 -4.92
C ASP A 19 -9.75 -12.03 -5.09
N ALA A 20 -9.18 -10.95 -5.65
CA ALA A 20 -7.74 -10.83 -5.84
C ALA A 20 -6.99 -10.70 -4.51
N GLU A 21 -5.85 -11.39 -4.42
CA GLU A 21 -4.92 -11.23 -3.30
C GLU A 21 -4.28 -9.83 -3.35
N VAL A 22 -4.27 -9.13 -2.21
CA VAL A 22 -3.62 -7.82 -2.08
C VAL A 22 -2.23 -7.99 -1.48
N ARG A 23 -1.20 -7.53 -2.18
CA ARG A 23 0.20 -7.56 -1.72
C ARG A 23 0.78 -6.16 -1.63
N LEU A 24 1.43 -5.86 -0.50
CA LEU A 24 2.17 -4.61 -0.29
C LEU A 24 3.59 -4.76 -0.87
N ALA A 25 3.95 -3.88 -1.81
CA ALA A 25 5.32 -3.78 -2.31
C ALA A 25 6.04 -2.62 -1.62
N SER A 26 7.07 -2.92 -0.84
CA SER A 26 7.85 -1.93 -0.07
C SER A 26 9.36 -2.13 -0.26
N GLN A 27 10.17 -1.07 -0.24
CA GLN A 27 11.63 -1.20 -0.24
C GLN A 27 12.33 -0.34 0.84
N PRO A 28 12.32 -0.73 2.14
CA PRO A 28 13.02 0.03 3.16
C PRO A 28 14.30 -0.66 3.69
N SER A 29 15.27 0.17 4.09
CA SER A 29 16.43 -0.20 4.93
C SER A 29 16.34 0.36 6.37
N TYR A 30 15.30 1.14 6.69
CA TYR A 30 14.99 1.77 8.00
C TYR A 30 13.46 2.01 8.13
N PRO A 31 12.92 2.30 9.33
CA PRO A 31 11.49 2.56 9.52
C PRO A 31 11.09 3.94 8.96
N MET A 32 10.45 3.94 7.79
CA MET A 32 10.01 5.13 7.06
C MET A 32 8.52 5.05 6.72
N GLU A 33 7.89 6.21 6.58
CA GLU A 33 6.52 6.38 6.10
C GLU A 33 6.52 6.74 4.62
N TYR A 34 5.65 6.07 3.85
CA TYR A 34 5.48 6.30 2.43
C TYR A 34 4.03 6.53 2.07
N GLU A 35 3.79 7.40 1.10
CA GLU A 35 2.50 7.48 0.42
C GLU A 35 2.28 6.17 -0.36
N ALA A 36 1.09 5.58 -0.27
CA ALA A 36 0.68 4.51 -1.17
C ALA A 36 0.44 5.10 -2.57
N GLY A 37 1.03 4.48 -3.58
CA GLY A 37 0.81 4.80 -4.98
C GLY A 37 -0.45 4.15 -5.53
N GLU A 38 -0.69 4.39 -6.82
CA GLU A 38 -1.85 3.86 -7.53
C GLU A 38 -1.79 2.32 -7.61
N PRO A 39 -2.80 1.58 -7.09
CA PRO A 39 -2.85 0.13 -7.19
C PRO A 39 -2.78 -0.36 -8.63
N VAL A 40 -2.01 -1.43 -8.83
CA VAL A 40 -1.84 -2.07 -10.14
C VAL A 40 -2.29 -3.53 -10.05
N ALA A 41 -3.24 -3.92 -10.88
CA ALA A 41 -3.66 -5.30 -11.02
C ALA A 41 -2.83 -6.02 -12.09
N VAL A 42 -2.38 -7.24 -11.78
CA VAL A 42 -1.60 -8.09 -12.68
C VAL A 42 -2.19 -9.50 -12.67
N THR A 43 -2.33 -10.10 -13.85
CA THR A 43 -2.68 -11.52 -13.98
C THR A 43 -1.40 -12.35 -14.02
N THR A 44 -1.31 -13.33 -13.13
CA THR A 44 -0.22 -14.31 -13.05
C THR A 44 -0.77 -15.70 -13.39
N ASP A 45 0.14 -16.67 -13.55
CA ASP A 45 -0.24 -18.08 -13.75
C ASP A 45 -1.04 -18.66 -12.55
N GLU A 46 -0.95 -18.02 -11.38
CA GLU A 46 -1.64 -18.40 -10.15
C GLU A 46 -2.93 -17.60 -9.88
N GLY A 47 -3.27 -16.62 -10.75
CA GLY A 47 -4.44 -15.78 -10.60
C GLY A 47 -4.14 -14.27 -10.60
N SER A 48 -5.14 -13.48 -10.23
CA SER A 48 -5.04 -12.00 -10.21
C SER A 48 -4.49 -11.51 -8.88
N VAL A 49 -3.50 -10.62 -8.94
CA VAL A 49 -2.87 -10.01 -7.77
C VAL A 49 -2.90 -8.48 -7.92
N VAL A 50 -3.25 -7.78 -6.85
CA VAL A 50 -3.19 -6.32 -6.79
C VAL A 50 -1.97 -5.90 -5.97
N TYR A 51 -1.10 -5.11 -6.59
CA TYR A 51 0.07 -4.52 -5.95
C TYR A 51 -0.20 -3.07 -5.58
N LEU A 52 0.05 -2.72 -4.31
CA LEU A 52 0.08 -1.34 -3.85
C LEU A 52 1.55 -0.88 -3.80
N PRO A 53 2.00 -0.04 -4.75
CA PRO A 53 3.38 0.42 -4.79
C PRO A 53 3.63 1.54 -3.77
N GLU A 54 4.88 1.67 -3.36
CA GLU A 54 5.39 2.87 -2.71
C GLU A 54 5.39 4.06 -3.68
N ALA A 55 4.93 5.24 -3.27
CA ALA A 55 4.99 6.46 -4.08
C ALA A 55 6.11 7.42 -3.65
N ARG A 56 5.97 8.08 -2.49
CA ARG A 56 6.93 9.10 -2.03
C ARG A 56 7.20 8.95 -0.53
N HIS A 57 8.47 9.09 -0.16
CA HIS A 57 8.89 9.18 1.25
C HIS A 57 8.32 10.46 1.89
N VAL A 58 7.55 10.26 2.96
CA VAL A 58 6.86 11.34 3.71
C VAL A 58 7.66 11.75 4.93
N GLY A 59 8.32 10.81 5.59
CA GLY A 59 9.15 11.03 6.78
C GLY A 59 9.32 9.76 7.62
N TYR A 60 9.68 9.93 8.89
CA TYR A 60 9.73 8.80 9.84
C TYR A 60 8.32 8.39 10.27
N LEU A 61 8.09 7.08 10.33
CA LEU A 61 6.83 6.54 10.81
C LEU A 61 6.62 6.94 12.30
N PRO A 62 5.45 7.48 12.69
CA PRO A 62 5.16 7.78 14.09
C PRO A 62 5.30 6.54 14.98
N GLY A 63 5.89 6.71 16.18
CA GLY A 63 6.20 5.59 17.07
C GLY A 63 5.00 4.73 17.47
N ALA A 64 3.80 5.33 17.59
CA ALA A 64 2.57 4.58 17.85
C ALA A 64 2.21 3.63 16.70
N ALA A 65 2.37 4.07 15.43
CA ALA A 65 2.10 3.23 14.27
C ALA A 65 3.15 2.11 14.13
N SER A 66 4.42 2.42 14.39
CA SER A 66 5.51 1.43 14.41
C SER A 66 5.24 0.32 15.45
N ALA A 67 4.74 0.68 16.63
CA ALA A 67 4.40 -0.26 17.69
C ALA A 67 3.25 -1.21 17.31
N GLU A 68 2.19 -0.69 16.69
CA GLU A 68 1.05 -1.50 16.22
C GLU A 68 1.46 -2.46 15.08
N LEU A 69 2.40 -2.05 14.22
CA LEU A 69 2.95 -2.90 13.15
C LEU A 69 4.01 -3.90 13.65
N GLY A 70 4.42 -3.82 14.92
CA GLY A 70 5.47 -4.65 15.50
C GLY A 70 6.88 -4.34 14.98
N TRP A 71 7.06 -3.18 14.36
CA TRP A 71 8.35 -2.73 13.83
C TRP A 71 9.07 -1.96 14.93
N ARG A 72 10.13 -2.55 15.50
CA ARG A 72 10.96 -1.93 16.56
C ARG A 72 12.08 -1.09 15.97
#